data_AF-A0A9P0MGK2-F1
#
_entry.id   AF-A0A9P0MGK2-F1
#
_cell.length_a   1.000
_cell.length_b   1.000
_cell.length_c   1.000
_cell.angle_alpha   90.00
_cell.angle_beta   90.00
_cell.angle_gamma   90.00
#
_symmetry.space_group_name_H-M   'P 1'
#
loop_
_entity.id
_entity.type
_entity.pdbx_description
1 polymer ?
#
loop_
_entity_poly.entity_id
_entity_poly.type
_entity_poly.pdbx_seq_one_letter_code
_entity_poly.pdbx_strand_id
1 'polypeptide(L)'
;MHREEGEGSENTESTYSPNKVHPVPLERLLATEDDQELANLKKQLHEQELKLSHLTALLADTEQDLAKHTQMNEVLKEEIRRQQRSQERERHAENLEYLKNVVFKFVTLSNSDERTRLVPVLNTILKLSPDETRQLTTVAKGEPSATLKGWTNLLPTWSSSPSKP
;
A
#
# COMPACT_ATOMS: atom_id res chain seq x y z
N MET A 1 39.95 -79.59 73.46
CA MET A 1 39.66 -78.61 72.39
C MET A 1 38.64 -77.63 72.95
N HIS A 2 39.07 -76.39 73.21
CA HIS A 2 38.20 -75.29 73.64
C HIS A 2 37.50 -74.69 72.40
N ARG A 3 36.22 -74.33 72.54
CA ARG A 3 35.45 -73.57 71.55
C ARG A 3 35.08 -72.25 72.22
N GLU A 4 35.48 -71.16 71.59
CA GLU A 4 35.29 -69.78 72.04
C GLU A 4 33.85 -69.33 71.74
N GLU A 5 33.23 -68.65 72.70
CA GLU A 5 31.84 -68.18 72.63
C GLU A 5 31.74 -66.96 71.69
N GLY A 6 30.76 -67.02 70.79
CA GLY A 6 30.46 -65.94 69.87
C GLY A 6 29.71 -64.80 70.56
N GLU A 7 30.19 -63.59 70.31
CA GLU A 7 29.56 -62.32 70.68
C GLU A 7 28.24 -62.16 69.92
N GLY A 8 27.12 -62.13 70.66
CA GLY A 8 25.83 -61.65 70.18
C GLY A 8 25.45 -60.41 70.97
N SER A 9 25.62 -59.23 70.39
CA SER A 9 25.11 -57.98 70.96
C SER A 9 23.65 -57.79 70.56
N GLU A 10 22.75 -58.27 71.41
CA GLU A 10 21.34 -57.87 71.42
C GLU A 10 21.22 -56.50 72.09
N ASN A 11 20.91 -55.46 71.31
CA ASN A 11 20.34 -54.22 71.85
C ASN A 11 19.08 -53.88 71.05
N THR A 12 17.90 -54.11 71.63
CA THR A 12 16.67 -53.41 71.24
C THR A 12 16.03 -52.79 72.48
N GLU A 13 16.61 -51.70 72.95
CA GLU A 13 15.98 -50.90 73.99
C GLU A 13 14.82 -50.12 73.38
N SER A 14 13.62 -50.64 73.62
CA SER A 14 12.35 -50.04 73.24
C SER A 14 11.97 -48.97 74.24
N THR A 15 11.89 -47.73 73.78
CA THR A 15 11.11 -46.67 74.42
C THR A 15 10.48 -45.82 73.30
N TYR A 16 9.25 -45.37 73.52
CA TYR A 16 8.29 -44.74 72.59
C TYR A 16 7.35 -45.70 71.85
N SER A 17 6.05 -45.54 72.10
CA SER A 17 4.98 -46.16 71.31
C SER A 17 4.68 -45.25 70.12
N PRO A 18 4.79 -45.74 68.87
CA PRO A 18 3.91 -45.23 67.82
C PRO A 18 3.42 -46.33 66.86
N ASN A 19 2.22 -46.12 66.31
CA ASN A 19 1.54 -46.83 65.22
C ASN A 19 2.33 -47.90 64.44
N LYS A 20 1.70 -49.07 64.25
CA LYS A 20 2.10 -50.08 63.25
C LYS A 20 2.15 -49.44 61.86
N VAL A 21 3.34 -49.03 61.39
CA VAL A 21 3.56 -48.64 60.00
C VAL A 21 3.93 -49.91 59.24
N HIS A 22 2.97 -50.46 58.51
CA HIS A 22 3.22 -51.53 57.56
C HIS A 22 3.97 -50.96 56.35
N PRO A 23 5.08 -51.56 55.87
CA PRO A 23 5.76 -51.06 54.69
C PRO A 23 4.83 -51.17 53.48
N VAL A 24 4.68 -50.07 52.75
CA VAL A 24 3.84 -50.00 51.56
C VAL A 24 4.46 -50.87 50.46
N PRO A 25 3.69 -51.77 49.80
CA PRO A 25 4.22 -52.60 48.72
C PRO A 25 4.83 -51.76 47.60
N LEU A 26 6.02 -52.16 47.14
CA LEU A 26 6.81 -51.41 46.14
C LEU A 26 6.04 -51.17 44.84
N GLU A 27 5.23 -52.14 44.42
CA GLU A 27 4.38 -52.04 43.23
C GLU A 27 3.35 -50.90 43.33
N ARG A 28 2.88 -50.61 44.56
CA ARG A 28 1.94 -49.50 44.79
C ARG A 28 2.64 -48.15 44.76
N LEU A 29 3.90 -48.09 45.16
CA LEU A 29 4.72 -46.88 45.08
C LEU A 29 5.11 -46.57 43.62
N LEU A 30 5.50 -47.61 42.87
CA LEU A 30 5.82 -47.51 41.44
C LEU A 30 4.60 -47.17 40.59
N ALA A 31 3.44 -47.80 40.84
CA ALA A 31 2.20 -47.47 40.14
C ALA A 31 1.77 -46.02 40.38
N THR A 32 1.99 -45.47 41.58
CA THR A 32 1.68 -44.06 41.86
C THR A 32 2.63 -43.08 41.16
N GLU A 33 3.89 -43.43 40.94
CA GLU A 33 4.82 -42.62 40.16
C GLU A 33 4.44 -42.62 38.67
N ASP A 34 4.16 -43.80 38.10
CA ASP A 34 3.73 -43.95 36.71
C ASP A 34 2.39 -43.23 36.45
N ASP A 35 1.41 -43.35 37.35
CA ASP A 35 0.11 -42.66 37.25
C ASP A 35 0.26 -41.13 37.32
N GLN A 36 1.22 -40.64 38.12
CA GLN A 36 1.49 -39.22 38.27
C GLN A 36 2.22 -38.66 37.03
N GLU A 37 3.16 -39.40 36.46
CA GLU A 37 3.81 -39.06 35.19
C GLU A 37 2.80 -39.02 34.04
N LEU A 38 1.90 -40.01 33.97
CA LEU A 38 0.84 -40.08 32.97
C LEU A 38 -0.16 -38.92 33.12
N ALA A 39 -0.49 -38.52 34.35
CA ALA A 39 -1.31 -37.33 34.62
C ALA A 39 -0.61 -36.03 34.17
N ASN A 40 0.69 -35.91 34.42
CA ASN A 40 1.49 -34.76 33.99
C ASN A 40 1.58 -34.67 32.45
N LEU A 41 1.82 -35.80 31.78
CA LEU A 41 1.83 -35.91 30.32
C LEU A 41 0.48 -35.54 29.71
N LYS A 42 -0.63 -36.02 30.28
CA LYS A 42 -1.98 -35.63 29.86
C LYS A 42 -2.23 -34.13 30.01
N LYS A 43 -1.78 -33.54 31.12
CA LYS A 43 -1.88 -32.10 31.35
C LYS A 43 -1.07 -31.30 30.33
N GLN A 44 0.17 -31.70 30.07
CA GLN A 44 1.01 -31.07 29.05
C GLN A 44 0.41 -31.20 27.65
N LEU A 45 -0.11 -32.39 27.30
CA LEU A 45 -0.79 -32.60 26.02
C LEU A 45 -1.98 -31.65 25.88
N HIS A 46 -2.82 -31.55 26.92
CA HIS A 46 -3.96 -30.65 26.92
C HIS A 46 -3.53 -29.17 26.79
N GLU A 47 -2.48 -28.74 27.49
CA GLU A 47 -1.94 -27.39 27.35
C GLU A 47 -1.42 -27.11 25.93
N GLN A 48 -0.81 -28.10 25.27
CA GLN A 48 -0.36 -27.98 23.89
C GLN A 48 -1.53 -27.94 22.91
N GLU A 49 -2.58 -28.74 23.12
CA GLU A 49 -3.81 -28.72 22.31
C GLU A 49 -4.49 -27.34 22.38
N LEU A 50 -4.56 -26.73 23.57
CA LEU A 50 -5.10 -25.38 23.74
C LEU A 50 -4.25 -24.33 23.02
N LYS A 51 -2.91 -24.43 23.12
CA LYS A 51 -2.00 -23.53 22.39
C LYS A 51 -2.17 -23.67 20.88
N LEU A 52 -2.25 -24.88 20.37
CA LEU A 52 -2.50 -25.14 18.95
C LEU A 52 -3.83 -24.52 18.51
N SER A 53 -4.91 -24.76 19.25
CA SER A 53 -6.22 -24.17 18.95
C SER A 53 -6.16 -22.64 18.92
N HIS A 54 -5.45 -22.01 19.86
CA HIS A 54 -5.30 -20.56 19.90
C HIS A 54 -4.47 -20.03 18.71
N LEU A 55 -3.35 -20.68 18.40
CA LEU A 55 -2.50 -20.30 17.27
C LEU A 55 -3.22 -20.47 15.93
N THR A 56 -4.05 -21.51 15.78
CA THR A 56 -4.87 -21.71 14.58
C THR A 56 -5.91 -20.60 14.43
N ALA A 57 -6.56 -20.18 15.52
CA ALA A 57 -7.49 -19.05 15.48
C ALA A 57 -6.77 -17.74 15.09
N LEU A 58 -5.61 -17.47 15.71
CA LEU A 58 -4.82 -16.29 15.39
C LEU A 58 -4.33 -16.31 13.93
N LEU A 59 -3.93 -17.46 13.41
CA LEU A 59 -3.53 -17.61 12.02
C LEU A 59 -4.68 -17.25 11.08
N ALA A 60 -5.88 -17.79 11.33
CA ALA A 60 -7.06 -17.47 10.53
C ALA A 60 -7.39 -15.97 10.53
N ASP A 61 -7.30 -15.32 11.70
CA ASP A 61 -7.48 -13.86 11.80
C ASP A 61 -6.43 -13.11 10.97
N THR A 62 -5.16 -13.52 11.04
CA THR A 62 -4.08 -12.88 10.25
C THR A 62 -4.22 -13.10 8.74
N GLU A 63 -4.69 -14.27 8.32
CA GLU A 63 -4.97 -14.58 6.91
C GLU A 63 -6.10 -13.70 6.37
N GLN A 64 -7.15 -13.49 7.17
CA GLN A 64 -8.25 -12.61 6.83
C GLN A 64 -7.80 -11.15 6.69
N ASP A 65 -7.01 -10.65 7.64
CA ASP A 65 -6.47 -9.29 7.59
C ASP A 65 -5.53 -9.10 6.40
N LEU A 66 -4.69 -10.10 6.10
CA LEU A 66 -3.84 -10.09 4.92
C LEU A 66 -4.66 -9.96 3.64
N ALA A 67 -5.73 -10.75 3.48
CA ALA A 67 -6.61 -10.69 2.32
C ALA A 67 -7.24 -9.30 2.15
N LYS A 68 -7.71 -8.69 3.24
CA LYS A 68 -8.26 -7.34 3.26
C LYS A 68 -7.20 -6.29 2.86
N HIS A 69 -6.00 -6.39 3.41
CA HIS A 69 -4.91 -5.47 3.08
C HIS A 69 -4.49 -5.59 1.62
N THR A 70 -4.42 -6.80 1.07
CA THR A 70 -4.14 -7.03 -0.36
C THR A 70 -5.23 -6.40 -1.23
N GLN A 71 -6.50 -6.57 -0.90
CA GLN A 71 -7.60 -5.94 -1.64
C GLN A 71 -7.50 -4.41 -1.59
N MET A 72 -7.28 -3.83 -0.41
CA MET A 72 -7.13 -2.38 -0.26
C MET A 72 -5.92 -1.86 -1.06
N ASN A 73 -4.82 -2.61 -1.09
CA ASN A 73 -3.64 -2.27 -1.86
C ASN A 73 -3.94 -2.19 -3.36
N GLU A 74 -4.69 -3.15 -3.90
CA GLU A 74 -5.10 -3.15 -5.32
C GLU A 74 -6.05 -1.98 -5.64
N VAL A 75 -7.01 -1.69 -4.76
CA VAL A 75 -7.90 -0.53 -4.91
C VAL A 75 -7.10 0.78 -4.90
N LEU A 76 -6.15 0.94 -3.97
CA LEU A 76 -5.31 2.13 -3.89
C LEU A 76 -4.41 2.28 -5.12
N LYS A 77 -3.85 1.19 -5.64
CA LYS A 77 -3.09 1.22 -6.90
C LYS A 77 -3.95 1.71 -8.06
N GLU A 78 -5.19 1.24 -8.18
CA GLU A 78 -6.07 1.70 -9.25
C GLU A 78 -6.50 3.16 -9.06
N GLU A 79 -6.72 3.59 -7.83
CA GLU A 79 -7.00 4.99 -7.50
C GLU A 79 -5.86 5.91 -7.93
N ILE A 80 -4.61 5.54 -7.63
CA ILE A 80 -3.43 6.29 -8.05
C ILE A 80 -3.37 6.39 -9.58
N ARG A 81 -3.58 5.28 -10.31
CA ARG A 81 -3.60 5.29 -11.77
C ARG A 81 -4.72 6.18 -12.32
N ARG A 82 -5.91 6.13 -11.73
CA ARG A 82 -7.04 7.00 -12.11
C ARG A 82 -6.70 8.46 -11.89
N GLN A 83 -6.12 8.80 -10.74
CA GLN A 83 -5.75 10.16 -10.40
C GLN A 83 -4.67 10.70 -11.35
N GLN A 84 -3.67 9.89 -11.69
CA GLN A 84 -2.64 10.26 -12.68
C GLN A 84 -3.25 10.58 -14.05
N ARG A 85 -4.17 9.73 -14.56
CA ARG A 85 -4.90 10.02 -15.81
C ARG A 85 -5.73 11.29 -15.72
N SER A 86 -6.32 11.57 -14.56
CA SER A 86 -7.08 12.80 -14.35
C SER A 86 -6.19 14.04 -14.37
N GLN A 87 -5.06 14.00 -13.67
CA GLN A 87 -4.08 15.09 -13.64
C GLN A 87 -3.46 15.35 -15.01
N GLU A 88 -3.21 14.30 -15.81
CA GLU A 88 -2.73 14.46 -17.17
C GLU A 88 -3.77 15.22 -18.02
N ARG A 89 -5.06 14.85 -17.95
CA ARG A 89 -6.14 15.58 -18.61
C ARG A 89 -6.26 17.02 -18.12
N GLU A 90 -6.13 17.24 -16.82
CA GLU A 90 -6.18 18.57 -16.21
C GLU A 90 -5.01 19.43 -16.69
N ARG A 91 -3.78 18.90 -16.71
CA ARG A 91 -2.62 19.58 -17.30
C ARG A 91 -2.82 19.92 -18.77
N HIS A 92 -3.42 19.02 -19.55
CA HIS A 92 -3.76 19.33 -20.94
C HIS A 92 -4.82 20.43 -21.04
N ALA A 93 -5.82 20.43 -20.17
CA ALA A 93 -6.84 21.47 -20.10
C ALA A 93 -6.26 22.83 -19.68
N GLU A 94 -5.41 22.88 -18.65
CA GLU A 94 -4.68 24.07 -18.21
C GLU A 94 -3.78 24.61 -19.32
N ASN A 95 -3.05 23.72 -20.02
CA ASN A 95 -2.22 24.12 -21.15
C ASN A 95 -3.06 24.70 -22.31
N LEU A 96 -4.25 24.15 -22.56
CA LEU A 96 -5.19 24.71 -23.54
C LEU A 96 -5.75 26.07 -23.10
N GLU A 97 -6.02 26.28 -21.82
CA GLU A 97 -6.42 27.57 -21.30
C GLU A 97 -5.29 28.61 -21.41
N TYR A 98 -4.06 28.21 -21.11
CA TYR A 98 -2.90 29.06 -21.33
C TYR A 98 -2.76 29.43 -22.82
N LEU A 99 -2.88 28.44 -23.72
CA LEU A 99 -2.87 28.67 -25.16
C LEU A 99 -3.97 29.65 -25.59
N LYS A 100 -5.21 29.47 -25.11
CA LYS A 100 -6.33 30.41 -25.34
C LYS A 100 -5.93 31.84 -24.98
N ASN A 101 -5.35 32.03 -23.80
CA ASN A 101 -4.95 33.36 -23.34
C ASN A 101 -3.84 33.97 -24.20
N VAL A 102 -2.84 33.17 -24.61
CA VAL A 102 -1.75 33.61 -25.49
C VAL A 102 -2.27 33.97 -26.88
N VAL A 103 -3.13 33.14 -27.47
CA VAL A 103 -3.75 33.40 -28.78
C VAL A 103 -4.64 34.63 -28.73
N PHE A 104 -5.46 34.77 -27.68
CA PHE A 104 -6.32 35.94 -27.50
C PHE A 104 -5.49 37.23 -27.44
N LYS A 105 -4.40 37.24 -26.65
CA LYS A 105 -3.46 38.37 -26.62
C LYS A 105 -2.82 38.62 -27.99
N PHE A 106 -2.35 37.57 -28.67
CA PHE A 106 -1.71 37.71 -29.99
C PHE A 106 -2.61 38.41 -31.02
N VAL A 107 -3.91 38.08 -31.04
CA VAL A 107 -4.88 38.65 -31.99
C VAL A 107 -5.33 40.06 -31.60
N THR A 108 -5.43 40.36 -30.30
CA THR A 108 -5.95 41.64 -29.80
C THR A 108 -4.89 42.73 -29.62
N LEU A 109 -3.62 42.35 -29.43
CA LEU A 109 -2.53 43.31 -29.23
C LEU A 109 -2.27 44.09 -30.51
N SER A 110 -2.39 45.42 -30.45
CA SER A 110 -2.08 46.34 -31.55
C SER A 110 -0.57 46.55 -31.75
N ASN A 111 0.24 46.25 -30.73
CA ASN A 111 1.68 46.46 -30.74
C ASN A 111 2.42 45.27 -31.39
N SER A 112 3.13 45.56 -32.49
CA SER A 112 3.92 44.59 -33.27
C SER A 112 5.07 43.95 -32.46
N ASP A 113 5.69 44.70 -31.55
CA ASP A 113 6.78 44.17 -30.72
C ASP A 113 6.28 43.13 -29.71
N GLU A 114 5.19 43.43 -29.01
CA GLU A 114 4.56 42.49 -28.07
C GLU A 114 4.04 41.24 -28.77
N ARG A 115 3.46 41.41 -29.97
CA ARG A 115 3.01 40.30 -30.80
C ARG A 115 4.18 39.39 -31.22
N THR A 116 5.32 39.97 -31.54
CA THR A 116 6.55 39.23 -31.89
C THR A 116 7.10 38.43 -30.71
N ARG A 117 7.01 38.95 -29.47
CA ARG A 117 7.41 38.24 -28.25
C ARG A 117 6.54 37.02 -27.93
N LEU A 118 5.30 36.97 -28.43
CA LEU A 118 4.41 35.83 -28.25
C LEU A 118 4.66 34.70 -29.26
N VAL A 119 5.38 34.95 -30.37
CA VAL A 119 5.68 33.93 -31.40
C VAL A 119 6.48 32.74 -30.84
N PRO A 120 7.56 32.92 -30.06
CA PRO A 120 8.28 31.79 -29.45
C PRO A 120 7.42 30.99 -28.47
N VAL A 121 6.52 31.65 -27.75
CA VAL A 121 5.59 31.01 -26.81
C VAL A 121 4.59 30.13 -27.59
N LEU A 122 3.97 30.68 -28.64
CA LEU A 122 3.08 29.92 -29.52
C LEU A 122 3.80 28.74 -30.18
N ASN A 123 5.04 28.93 -30.65
CA ASN A 123 5.84 27.85 -31.21
C ASN A 123 6.13 26.74 -30.17
N THR A 124 6.42 27.12 -28.92
CA THR A 124 6.71 26.14 -27.85
C THR A 124 5.50 25.27 -27.52
N ILE A 125 4.30 25.87 -27.48
CA ILE A 125 3.04 25.19 -27.14
C ILE A 125 2.51 24.37 -28.32
N LEU A 126 2.48 24.96 -29.53
CA LEU A 126 1.87 24.35 -30.73
C LEU A 126 2.86 23.50 -31.54
N LYS A 127 4.16 23.52 -31.22
CA LYS A 127 5.21 22.82 -31.96
C LYS A 127 5.16 23.13 -33.46
N LEU A 128 5.16 24.42 -33.77
CA LEU A 128 5.07 24.89 -35.16
C LEU A 128 6.32 24.46 -35.93
N SER A 129 6.14 24.17 -37.21
CA SER A 129 7.24 24.00 -38.14
C SER A 129 8.03 25.30 -38.32
N PRO A 130 9.27 25.23 -38.84
CA PRO A 130 10.06 26.42 -39.14
C PRO A 130 9.35 27.39 -40.09
N ASP A 131 8.59 26.86 -41.06
CA ASP A 131 7.86 27.66 -42.05
C ASP A 131 6.63 28.35 -41.44
N GLU A 132 5.87 27.66 -40.59
CA GLU A 132 4.75 28.26 -39.85
C GLU A 132 5.24 29.35 -38.89
N THR A 133 6.36 29.13 -38.21
CA THR A 133 6.96 30.12 -37.31
C THR A 133 7.40 31.39 -38.06
N ARG A 134 7.97 31.23 -39.26
CA ARG A 134 8.34 32.36 -40.13
C ARG A 134 7.11 33.17 -40.54
N GLN A 135 6.05 32.50 -40.99
CA GLN A 135 4.79 33.16 -41.34
C GLN A 135 4.19 33.92 -40.15
N LEU A 136 4.17 33.29 -38.98
CA LEU A 136 3.66 33.92 -37.76
C LEU A 136 4.49 35.15 -37.34
N THR A 137 5.81 35.12 -37.59
CA THR A 137 6.71 36.28 -37.36
C THR A 137 6.43 37.42 -38.33
N THR A 138 6.19 37.15 -39.61
CA THR A 138 5.80 38.15 -40.61
C THR A 138 4.49 38.84 -40.21
N VAL A 139 3.49 38.06 -39.78
CA VAL A 139 2.20 38.57 -39.29
C VAL A 139 2.36 39.34 -37.99
N ALA A 140 3.25 38.89 -37.10
CA ALA A 140 3.55 39.58 -35.86
C ALA A 140 4.12 40.98 -36.11
N LYS A 141 4.99 41.10 -37.12
CA LYS A 141 5.62 42.36 -37.54
C LYS A 141 4.65 43.34 -38.23
N GLY A 142 3.46 42.89 -38.62
CA GLY A 142 2.47 43.67 -39.36
C GLY A 142 2.69 43.67 -40.88
N GLU A 143 3.55 42.80 -41.40
CA GLU A 143 3.74 42.65 -42.84
C GLU A 143 2.60 41.82 -43.45
N PRO A 144 2.06 42.21 -44.61
CA PRO A 144 0.98 41.48 -45.26
C PRO A 144 1.51 40.13 -45.77
N SER A 145 1.24 39.06 -45.02
CA SER A 145 1.50 37.70 -45.49
C SER A 145 0.54 37.35 -46.63
N ALA A 146 1.09 37.00 -47.80
CA ALA A 146 0.31 36.60 -48.98
C ALA A 146 -0.54 35.33 -48.74
N THR A 147 -0.18 34.49 -47.75
CA THR A 147 -0.85 33.22 -47.44
C THR A 147 -2.11 33.36 -46.58
N LEU A 148 -2.25 34.45 -45.80
CA LEU A 148 -3.42 34.68 -44.94
C LEU A 148 -4.71 34.95 -45.71
N LYS A 149 -4.62 35.39 -46.97
CA LYS A 149 -5.76 35.55 -47.88
C LYS A 149 -6.48 34.23 -48.20
N GLY A 150 -5.80 33.08 -48.06
CA GLY A 150 -6.39 31.76 -48.28
C GLY A 150 -7.29 31.30 -47.12
N TRP A 151 -6.97 31.69 -45.88
CA TRP A 151 -7.68 31.25 -44.68
C TRP A 151 -8.94 32.08 -44.41
N THR A 152 -8.98 33.35 -44.85
CA THR A 152 -10.18 34.20 -44.77
C THR A 152 -11.33 33.72 -45.66
N ASN A 153 -11.07 32.85 -46.64
CA ASN A 153 -12.09 32.25 -47.51
C ASN A 153 -12.70 30.97 -46.92
N LEU A 154 -12.13 30.42 -45.85
CA LEU A 154 -12.58 29.17 -45.23
C LEU A 154 -13.43 29.40 -43.98
N LEU A 155 -13.44 30.61 -43.42
CA LEU A 155 -14.34 30.98 -42.33
C LEU A 155 -15.59 31.62 -42.93
N PRO A 156 -16.77 30.98 -42.84
CA PRO A 156 -18.02 31.65 -43.19
C PRO A 156 -18.12 32.90 -42.33
N THR A 157 -18.24 34.06 -42.96
CA THR A 157 -18.42 35.33 -42.28
C THR A 157 -19.73 35.30 -41.50
N TRP A 158 -19.71 34.92 -40.22
CA TRP A 158 -20.83 35.09 -39.29
C TRP A 158 -20.97 36.56 -38.88
N SER A 159 -20.88 37.48 -39.84
CA SER A 159 -21.11 38.89 -39.62
C SER A 159 -22.36 39.31 -40.38
N SER A 160 -23.41 39.54 -39.59
CA SER A 160 -24.50 40.48 -39.86
C SER A 160 -25.61 40.01 -40.79
N SER A 161 -26.70 39.53 -40.18
CA SER A 161 -28.01 39.94 -40.65
C SER A 161 -28.46 41.14 -39.81
N PRO A 162 -28.59 42.35 -40.37
CA PRO A 162 -29.25 43.44 -39.68
C PRO A 162 -30.76 43.21 -39.84
N SER A 163 -31.41 42.75 -38.77
CA SER A 163 -32.87 42.82 -38.69
C SER A 163 -33.28 44.27 -38.53
N LYS A 164 -33.93 44.83 -39.54
CA LYS A 164 -34.73 46.06 -39.43
C LYS A 164 -35.74 46.13 -40.58
N PRO A 165 -36.82 46.92 -40.46
CA PRO A 165 -37.48 47.45 -39.27
C PRO A 165 -38.84 46.78 -38.98
#